data_AF-A0A0R3SIH1-F1
#
_entry.id   AF-A0A0R3SIH1-F1
#
_cell.length_a   1.000
_cell.length_b   1.000
_cell.length_c   1.000
_cell.angle_alpha   90.00
_cell.angle_beta   90.00
_cell.angle_gamma   90.00
#
_symmetry.space_group_name_H-M   'P 1'
#
loop_
_entity.id
_entity.type
_entity.pdbx_description
1 polymer ?
#
loop_
_entity_poly.entity_id
_entity_poly.type
_entity_poly.pdbx_seq_one_letter_code
_entity_poly.pdbx_strand_id
1 'polypeptide(L)'
;MLSLRALAAGISSRNAFFAASQRALSTRWMPDKEFVDAQKKLYKLPKEMVEPEYVKRRNMFDVRHYEVQSIQLNFGPQHPAAHGVLRMIMELDGEIIIRLDPHIGFLHRGTEKLMEYKTYTQNLPYVDRLDYFSMMCSEQCYSLAVEKLLGIDIPKRAKYIRTMFSEITRILNHLIALGANILDMGAITPFFWLFEEREKLMEMYERASGARFHAAYIRPGGVAVDIPLGFMEDLYEIIEKLPQRLDELEDLLCTNPLWIHRTKDIGVVSAEDAIDLGFSGVMLRGSGVQWDLRKTQPYDAYEDMDFDVPIGVNGDVYDRFILRIEEIRQSCRIILQCINKMPSGEIKIDDAKICPPSRAEMKDSMEALIHHFKLFTEGYNVPPGVTYTAVEAPKGEFGIYMVSDGTNIPYRVKLRAPSFAHLAASNKLCKGYLLADVVSVLGNLDLVFGEVDR
;
A
#
# COMPACT_ATOMS: atom_id res chain seq x y z
N MET A 1 59.27 -70.96 -20.24
CA MET A 1 60.69 -71.24 -20.52
C MET A 1 61.28 -71.88 -19.27
N LEU A 2 61.67 -73.15 -19.39
CA LEU A 2 62.70 -73.91 -18.62
C LEU A 2 62.76 -73.68 -17.09
N SER A 3 62.59 -74.64 -16.17
CA SER A 3 62.62 -76.10 -16.22
C SER A 3 62.12 -76.69 -14.89
N LEU A 4 61.24 -77.69 -15.00
CA LEU A 4 61.24 -79.00 -14.31
C LEU A 4 61.74 -79.14 -12.84
N ARG A 5 60.81 -79.68 -12.03
CA ARG A 5 60.92 -80.91 -11.23
C ARG A 5 61.72 -80.94 -9.91
N ALA A 6 60.97 -81.40 -8.91
CA ALA A 6 61.24 -82.55 -8.04
C ALA A 6 61.89 -82.31 -6.67
N LEU A 7 61.07 -82.58 -5.65
CA LEU A 7 61.32 -83.53 -4.56
C LEU A 7 62.73 -83.55 -3.95
N ALA A 8 62.86 -82.94 -2.77
CA ALA A 8 63.60 -83.55 -1.67
C ALA A 8 63.02 -83.04 -0.33
N ALA A 9 62.59 -83.99 0.49
CA ALA A 9 61.99 -83.79 1.80
C ALA A 9 63.04 -83.38 2.85
N GLY A 10 62.56 -82.74 3.92
CA GLY A 10 63.09 -82.92 5.26
C GLY A 10 64.10 -81.90 5.78
N ILE A 11 63.68 -81.21 6.84
CA ILE A 11 64.49 -80.69 7.95
C ILE A 11 65.31 -79.42 7.64
N SER A 12 64.83 -78.27 8.16
CA SER A 12 65.73 -77.19 8.59
C SER A 12 65.11 -76.37 9.73
N SER A 13 65.28 -76.87 10.96
CA SER A 13 65.22 -76.05 12.16
C SER A 13 66.47 -75.16 12.22
N ARG A 14 66.36 -73.89 11.79
CA ARG A 14 67.36 -72.83 12.07
C ARG A 14 66.83 -71.45 11.70
N ASN A 15 66.01 -70.87 12.58
CA ASN A 15 65.86 -69.42 12.70
C ASN A 15 66.11 -69.03 14.16
N ALA A 16 67.33 -69.30 14.62
CA ALA A 16 67.89 -68.82 15.87
C ALA A 16 69.01 -67.81 15.54
N PHE A 17 68.67 -66.69 14.90
CA PHE A 17 69.64 -65.64 14.55
C PHE A 17 69.16 -64.20 14.78
N PHE A 18 68.03 -63.98 15.45
CA PHE A 18 67.60 -62.64 15.88
C PHE A 18 67.51 -62.48 17.41
N ALA A 19 68.30 -63.24 18.16
CA ALA A 19 68.41 -63.14 19.62
C ALA A 19 69.85 -62.85 20.04
N ALA A 20 70.48 -61.84 19.45
CA ALA A 20 71.79 -61.35 19.87
C ALA A 20 71.95 -59.87 19.53
N SER A 21 71.45 -58.98 20.40
CA SER A 21 72.00 -57.61 20.61
C SER A 21 71.08 -56.64 21.39
N GLN A 22 70.18 -57.10 22.27
CA GLN A 22 69.52 -56.21 23.23
C GLN A 22 69.45 -56.83 24.63
N ARG A 23 70.62 -57.14 25.19
CA ARG A 23 70.84 -57.17 26.64
C ARG A 23 71.87 -56.12 27.00
N ALA A 24 71.46 -54.86 26.94
CA ALA A 24 72.15 -53.78 27.62
C ALA A 24 71.09 -52.77 28.10
N LEU A 25 70.87 -52.77 29.43
CA LEU A 25 70.22 -51.71 30.21
C LEU A 25 68.74 -51.42 29.96
N SER A 26 67.86 -52.31 30.45
CA SER A 26 66.65 -51.87 31.18
C SER A 26 66.09 -53.03 32.01
N THR A 27 66.37 -53.03 33.31
CA THR A 27 65.72 -53.92 34.31
C THR A 27 64.29 -53.48 34.65
N ARG A 28 63.72 -52.55 33.88
CA ARG A 28 62.38 -52.00 34.11
C ARG A 28 61.42 -52.58 33.09
N TRP A 29 60.43 -53.30 33.58
CA TRP A 29 59.33 -53.82 32.77
C TRP A 29 58.61 -52.66 32.05
N MET A 30 58.46 -52.76 30.72
CA MET A 30 57.65 -51.87 29.89
C MET A 30 56.40 -52.63 29.44
N PRO A 31 55.24 -51.96 29.40
CA PRO A 31 54.00 -52.62 29.00
C PRO A 31 54.01 -52.99 27.52
N ASP A 32 53.83 -54.28 27.23
CA ASP A 32 53.64 -54.81 25.88
C ASP A 32 52.26 -54.38 25.32
N LYS A 33 52.07 -54.46 23.99
CA LYS A 33 50.80 -54.10 23.33
C LYS A 33 49.60 -54.87 23.92
N GLU A 34 49.81 -56.13 24.28
CA GLU A 34 48.81 -56.97 24.95
C GLU A 34 48.45 -56.44 26.34
N PHE A 35 49.43 -55.92 27.10
CA PHE A 35 49.20 -55.31 28.39
C PHE A 35 48.40 -54.00 28.26
N VAL A 36 48.74 -53.16 27.28
CA VAL A 36 48.03 -51.89 27.03
C VAL A 36 46.58 -52.15 26.58
N ASP A 37 46.34 -53.15 25.74
CA ASP A 37 44.99 -53.51 25.30
C ASP A 37 44.18 -54.24 26.39
N ALA A 38 44.84 -54.98 27.30
CA ALA A 38 44.22 -55.52 28.52
C ALA A 38 43.83 -54.38 29.48
N GLN A 39 44.65 -53.35 29.62
CA GLN A 39 44.34 -52.16 30.42
C GLN A 39 43.17 -51.35 29.85
N LYS A 40 43.07 -51.20 28.53
CA LYS A 40 41.88 -50.61 27.88
C LYS A 40 40.60 -51.40 28.15
N LYS A 41 40.70 -52.72 28.28
CA LYS A 41 39.56 -53.60 28.62
C LYS A 41 39.20 -53.55 30.09
N LEU A 42 40.16 -53.31 31.00
CA LEU A 42 39.90 -53.16 32.44
C LEU A 42 39.00 -51.95 32.77
N TYR A 43 39.00 -50.90 31.94
CA TYR A 43 38.06 -49.77 32.07
C TYR A 43 36.66 -50.05 31.51
N LYS A 44 36.42 -51.20 30.87
CA LYS A 44 35.07 -51.62 30.49
C LYS A 44 34.49 -52.42 31.65
N LEU A 45 33.76 -51.72 32.53
CA LEU A 45 32.94 -52.33 33.57
C LEU A 45 32.05 -53.44 32.95
N PRO A 46 31.75 -54.52 33.69
CA PRO A 46 30.82 -55.56 33.24
C PRO A 46 29.50 -54.92 32.80
N LYS A 47 28.95 -55.38 31.67
CA LYS A 47 27.82 -54.80 30.92
C LYS A 47 26.50 -54.61 31.69
N GLU A 48 26.46 -54.90 32.99
CA GLU A 48 25.26 -54.90 33.83
C GLU A 48 25.20 -53.76 34.85
N MET A 49 26.19 -52.86 34.91
CA MET A 49 26.04 -51.59 35.63
C MET A 49 25.73 -50.47 34.65
N VAL A 50 24.53 -49.89 34.79
CA VAL A 50 24.10 -48.64 34.14
C VAL A 50 25.26 -47.65 34.25
N GLU A 51 25.84 -47.26 33.11
CA GLU A 51 26.83 -46.20 33.07
C GLU A 51 26.21 -44.99 33.80
N PRO A 52 26.79 -44.46 34.90
CA PRO A 52 26.33 -43.18 35.40
C PRO A 52 26.51 -42.19 34.24
N GLU A 53 25.50 -41.39 33.91
CA GLU A 53 25.50 -40.47 32.78
C GLU A 53 26.68 -39.50 32.86
N TYR A 54 27.86 -39.94 32.43
CA TYR A 54 28.95 -39.04 32.14
C TYR A 54 28.52 -38.26 30.91
N VAL A 55 28.27 -36.96 31.07
CA VAL A 55 28.09 -36.05 29.93
C VAL A 55 29.37 -36.14 29.11
N LYS A 56 29.36 -36.97 28.05
CA LYS A 56 30.44 -37.05 27.08
C LYS A 56 30.71 -35.62 26.62
N ARG A 57 31.97 -35.15 26.72
CA ARG A 57 32.36 -33.86 26.13
C ARG A 57 31.96 -33.91 24.67
N ARG A 58 30.92 -33.15 24.28
CA ARG A 58 30.41 -33.15 22.91
C ARG A 58 31.52 -32.69 21.99
N ASN A 59 31.82 -33.45 20.94
CA ASN A 59 32.69 -32.98 19.87
C ASN A 59 31.99 -31.79 19.18
N MET A 60 32.74 -30.78 18.76
CA MET A 60 32.20 -29.61 18.05
C MET A 60 31.41 -30.00 16.78
N PHE A 61 31.69 -31.18 16.23
CA PHE A 61 31.06 -31.74 15.02
C PHE A 61 29.86 -32.65 15.29
N ASP A 62 29.56 -32.98 16.55
CA ASP A 62 28.37 -33.78 16.93
C ASP A 62 27.14 -32.89 17.21
N VAL A 63 27.22 -31.60 16.87
CA VAL A 63 26.10 -30.67 17.02
C VAL A 63 25.11 -30.94 15.89
N ARG A 64 23.94 -31.48 16.24
CA ARG A 64 22.81 -31.55 15.31
C ARG A 64 22.33 -30.13 15.02
N HIS A 65 22.49 -29.68 13.77
CA HIS A 65 21.80 -28.49 13.30
C HIS A 65 20.32 -28.84 13.15
N TYR A 66 19.48 -28.22 13.97
CA TYR A 66 18.04 -28.23 13.81
C TYR A 66 17.67 -27.01 12.98
N GLU A 67 17.16 -27.21 11.77
CA GLU A 67 16.54 -26.15 10.99
C GLU A 67 15.11 -25.96 11.49
N VAL A 68 14.78 -24.74 11.90
CA VAL A 68 13.42 -24.38 12.30
C VAL A 68 12.57 -24.36 11.03
N GLN A 69 11.59 -25.26 10.93
CA GLN A 69 10.65 -25.27 9.81
C GLN A 69 9.60 -24.18 10.04
N SER A 70 9.63 -23.15 9.20
CA SER A 70 8.60 -22.12 9.17
C SER A 70 7.29 -22.68 8.64
N ILE A 71 6.17 -22.26 9.23
CA ILE A 71 4.83 -22.62 8.78
C ILE A 71 4.41 -21.63 7.70
N GLN A 72 3.93 -22.13 6.56
CA GLN A 72 3.33 -21.29 5.52
C GLN A 72 1.81 -21.22 5.72
N LEU A 73 1.29 -20.02 5.96
CA LEU A 73 -0.14 -19.75 6.09
C LEU A 73 -0.62 -18.93 4.90
N ASN A 74 -1.68 -19.39 4.25
CA ASN A 74 -2.33 -18.66 3.17
C ASN A 74 -3.52 -17.87 3.73
N PHE A 75 -3.42 -16.55 3.69
CA PHE A 75 -4.45 -15.63 4.12
C PHE A 75 -5.18 -15.09 2.90
N GLY A 76 -6.49 -15.37 2.80
CA GLY A 76 -7.31 -14.98 1.66
C GLY A 76 -7.43 -16.05 0.56
N PRO A 77 -8.08 -15.75 -0.59
CA PRO A 77 -8.53 -14.42 -1.03
C PRO A 77 -9.76 -13.87 -0.30
N GLN A 78 -10.53 -14.72 0.38
CA GLN A 78 -11.72 -14.33 1.13
C GLN A 78 -11.39 -14.22 2.63
N HIS A 79 -11.22 -13.00 3.11
CA HIS A 79 -11.07 -12.70 4.53
C HIS A 79 -11.60 -11.27 4.82
N PRO A 80 -12.33 -11.02 5.93
CA PRO A 80 -12.85 -9.69 6.25
C PRO A 80 -11.78 -8.59 6.27
N ALA A 81 -10.68 -8.81 7.00
CA ALA A 81 -9.55 -7.88 7.08
C ALA A 81 -8.73 -7.72 5.79
N ALA A 82 -9.07 -8.45 4.72
CA ALA A 82 -8.46 -8.22 3.41
C ALA A 82 -9.15 -7.11 2.62
N HIS A 83 -10.25 -6.51 3.11
CA HIS A 83 -11.03 -5.43 2.48
C HIS A 83 -11.19 -5.55 0.96
N GLY A 84 -11.57 -6.76 0.52
CA GLY A 84 -11.67 -7.10 -0.89
C GLY A 84 -11.06 -8.47 -1.15
N VAL A 85 -10.18 -8.53 -2.15
CA VAL A 85 -9.62 -9.78 -2.65
C VAL A 85 -8.10 -9.67 -2.63
N LEU A 86 -7.51 -10.03 -1.49
CA LEU A 86 -6.06 -10.09 -1.31
C LEU A 86 -5.67 -11.48 -0.84
N ARG A 87 -4.66 -12.06 -1.46
CA ARG A 87 -4.05 -13.32 -1.01
C ARG A 87 -2.65 -13.03 -0.50
N MET A 88 -2.39 -13.26 0.77
CA MET A 88 -1.05 -13.14 1.36
C MET A 88 -0.54 -14.51 1.78
N ILE A 89 0.65 -14.87 1.29
CA ILE A 89 1.37 -16.04 1.78
C ILE A 89 2.30 -15.54 2.88
N MET A 90 2.06 -15.99 4.11
CA MET A 90 2.86 -15.63 5.28
C MET A 90 3.75 -16.81 5.66
N GLU A 91 5.04 -16.57 5.83
CA GLU A 91 5.98 -17.51 6.45
C GLU A 91 6.15 -17.14 7.92
N LEU A 92 5.67 -18.01 8.81
CA LEU A 92 5.61 -17.79 10.25
C LEU A 92 6.62 -18.66 10.97
N ASP A 93 7.26 -18.10 11.99
CA ASP A 93 7.95 -18.84 13.05
C ASP A 93 7.14 -18.68 14.35
N GLY A 94 6.34 -19.71 14.64
CA GLY A 94 5.27 -19.60 15.65
C GLY A 94 4.23 -18.57 15.23
N GLU A 95 4.18 -17.44 15.95
CA GLU A 95 3.27 -16.31 15.69
C GLU A 95 3.94 -15.14 14.95
N ILE A 96 5.28 -15.16 14.87
CA ILE A 96 6.08 -14.06 14.33
C ILE A 96 6.23 -14.23 12.82
N ILE A 97 6.06 -13.14 12.07
CA ILE A 97 6.20 -13.15 10.62
C ILE A 97 7.66 -12.95 10.22
N ILE A 98 8.19 -13.91 9.46
CA ILE A 98 9.53 -13.80 8.85
C ILE A 98 9.44 -13.11 7.49
N ARG A 99 8.44 -13.50 6.70
CA ARG A 99 8.23 -13.06 5.32
C ARG A 99 6.75 -13.01 4.98
N LEU A 100 6.35 -11.98 4.25
CA LEU A 100 5.00 -11.79 3.76
C LEU A 100 5.04 -11.51 2.25
N ASP A 101 4.39 -12.36 1.47
CA ASP A 101 4.29 -12.24 0.02
C ASP A 101 2.83 -11.96 -0.38
N PRO A 102 2.47 -10.70 -0.71
CA PRO A 102 1.14 -10.35 -1.17
C PRO A 102 0.97 -10.67 -2.67
N HIS A 103 0.08 -11.60 -2.98
CA HIS A 103 -0.39 -11.86 -4.33
C HIS A 103 -1.58 -10.95 -4.66
N ILE A 104 -1.39 -10.15 -5.70
CA ILE A 104 -2.36 -9.21 -6.27
C ILE A 104 -2.74 -9.62 -7.70
N GLY A 105 -3.65 -8.88 -8.33
CA GLY A 105 -4.12 -9.11 -9.70
C GLY A 105 -5.49 -9.79 -9.79
N PHE A 106 -6.15 -10.06 -8.66
CA PHE A 106 -7.49 -10.65 -8.68
C PHE A 106 -8.55 -9.68 -9.21
N LEU A 107 -8.32 -8.38 -9.10
CA LEU A 107 -9.21 -7.34 -9.62
C LEU A 107 -8.64 -6.63 -10.86
N HIS A 108 -7.62 -7.22 -11.51
CA HIS A 108 -7.01 -6.62 -12.70
C HIS A 108 -7.98 -6.70 -13.88
N ARG A 109 -8.37 -5.53 -14.41
CA ARG A 109 -9.36 -5.40 -15.49
C ARG A 109 -8.77 -4.97 -16.83
N GLY A 110 -7.44 -4.78 -16.90
CA GLY A 110 -6.79 -4.21 -18.08
C GLY A 110 -7.27 -2.79 -18.39
N THR A 111 -7.49 -1.98 -17.35
CA THR A 111 -8.06 -0.63 -17.46
C THR A 111 -7.20 0.28 -18.35
N GLU A 112 -5.88 0.28 -18.13
CA GLU A 112 -4.93 1.05 -18.95
C GLU A 112 -5.01 0.65 -20.43
N LYS A 113 -5.27 -0.63 -20.72
CA LYS A 113 -5.41 -1.12 -22.09
C LYS A 113 -6.74 -0.71 -22.73
N LEU A 114 -7.82 -0.71 -21.96
CA LEU A 114 -9.12 -0.23 -22.42
C LEU A 114 -9.10 1.28 -22.71
N MET A 115 -8.29 2.04 -21.97
CA MET A 115 -8.14 3.48 -22.19
C MET A 115 -7.50 3.81 -23.56
N GLU A 116 -6.60 2.96 -24.06
CA GLU A 116 -5.95 3.14 -25.37
C GLU A 116 -6.91 3.01 -26.57
N TYR A 117 -8.12 2.46 -26.36
CA TYR A 117 -9.10 2.25 -27.44
C TYR A 117 -10.25 3.26 -27.43
N LYS A 118 -10.29 4.19 -26.48
CA LYS A 118 -11.41 5.10 -26.27
C LYS A 118 -10.97 6.55 -26.21
N THR A 119 -11.89 7.46 -26.50
CA THR A 119 -11.60 8.91 -26.48
C THR A 119 -11.42 9.44 -25.06
N TYR A 120 -10.83 10.64 -24.94
CA TYR A 120 -10.56 11.25 -23.63
C TYR A 120 -11.81 11.41 -22.75
N THR A 121 -12.95 11.76 -23.33
CA THR A 121 -14.22 11.92 -22.59
C THR A 121 -14.81 10.58 -22.15
N GLN A 122 -14.69 9.54 -22.98
CA GLN A 122 -15.14 8.19 -22.66
C GLN A 122 -14.24 7.48 -21.65
N ASN A 123 -12.99 7.93 -21.53
CA ASN A 123 -12.00 7.39 -20.60
C ASN A 123 -12.17 7.86 -19.17
N LEU A 124 -12.76 9.03 -18.96
CA LEU A 124 -12.93 9.63 -17.64
C LEU A 124 -13.58 8.66 -16.62
N PRO A 125 -14.71 7.97 -16.92
CA PRO A 125 -15.35 7.07 -15.96
C PRO A 125 -14.52 5.83 -15.57
N TYR A 126 -13.44 5.52 -16.30
CA TYR A 126 -12.52 4.48 -15.83
C TYR A 126 -11.76 4.95 -14.59
N VAL A 127 -11.41 6.23 -14.54
CA VAL A 127 -10.61 6.81 -13.47
C VAL A 127 -11.39 6.87 -12.15
N ASP A 128 -12.70 7.17 -12.22
CA ASP A 128 -13.63 7.17 -11.07
C ASP A 128 -13.78 5.78 -10.43
N ARG A 129 -13.47 4.72 -11.18
CA ARG A 129 -13.66 3.30 -10.79
C ARG A 129 -12.36 2.63 -10.35
N LEU A 130 -11.24 3.33 -10.37
CA LEU A 130 -9.95 2.84 -9.87
C LEU A 130 -9.97 2.91 -8.34
N ASP A 131 -9.80 4.12 -7.80
CA ASP A 131 -10.08 4.41 -6.41
C ASP A 131 -11.56 4.78 -6.28
N TYR A 132 -12.39 3.78 -6.00
CA TYR A 132 -13.83 3.92 -5.87
C TYR A 132 -14.27 4.59 -4.55
N PHE A 133 -13.34 5.05 -3.71
CA PHE A 133 -13.64 5.91 -2.56
C PHE A 133 -13.28 7.39 -2.81
N SER A 134 -12.30 7.70 -3.66
CA SER A 134 -11.93 9.07 -4.01
C SER A 134 -12.16 9.41 -5.49
N MET A 135 -13.42 9.33 -5.92
CA MET A 135 -13.85 9.47 -7.31
C MET A 135 -13.51 10.85 -7.90
N MET A 136 -13.87 11.94 -7.21
CA MET A 136 -13.61 13.29 -7.73
C MET A 136 -12.11 13.64 -7.75
N CYS A 137 -11.33 13.18 -6.77
CA CYS A 137 -9.87 13.39 -6.78
C CYS A 137 -9.20 12.70 -7.97
N SER A 138 -9.67 11.50 -8.33
CA SER A 138 -9.13 10.78 -9.49
C SER A 138 -9.56 11.43 -10.80
N GLU A 139 -10.84 11.85 -10.92
CA GLU A 139 -11.35 12.67 -12.04
C GLU A 139 -10.56 13.98 -12.21
N GLN A 140 -10.25 14.65 -11.09
CA GLN A 140 -9.48 15.88 -11.06
C GLN A 140 -8.06 15.66 -11.58
N CYS A 141 -7.38 14.60 -11.14
CA CYS A 141 -6.04 14.29 -11.64
C CYS A 141 -6.05 14.03 -13.15
N TYR A 142 -7.05 13.30 -13.64
CA TYR A 142 -7.20 13.06 -15.08
C TYR A 142 -7.49 14.33 -15.86
N SER A 143 -8.38 15.17 -15.36
CA SER A 143 -8.74 16.44 -16.00
C SER A 143 -7.55 17.40 -16.06
N LEU A 144 -6.80 17.54 -14.96
CA LEU A 144 -5.57 18.35 -14.92
C LEU A 144 -4.51 17.83 -15.89
N ALA A 145 -4.40 16.50 -16.03
CA ALA A 145 -3.47 15.88 -16.97
C ALA A 145 -3.80 16.26 -18.43
N VAL A 146 -5.09 16.21 -18.80
CA VAL A 146 -5.56 16.56 -20.14
C VAL A 146 -5.47 18.07 -20.37
N GLU A 147 -5.81 18.89 -19.37
CA GLU A 147 -5.74 20.35 -19.43
C GLU A 147 -4.31 20.85 -19.63
N LYS A 148 -3.32 20.22 -18.98
CA LYS A 148 -1.90 20.53 -19.21
C LYS A 148 -1.43 20.18 -20.63
N LEU A 149 -1.94 19.09 -21.22
CA LEU A 149 -1.63 18.75 -22.63
C LEU A 149 -2.30 19.72 -23.62
N LEU A 150 -3.52 20.17 -23.30
CA LEU A 150 -4.25 21.14 -24.12
C LEU A 150 -3.71 22.58 -23.97
N GLY A 151 -3.04 22.88 -22.85
CA GLY A 151 -2.49 24.20 -22.56
C GLY A 151 -3.57 25.23 -22.24
N ILE A 152 -4.60 24.84 -21.47
CA ILE A 152 -5.76 25.70 -21.20
C ILE A 152 -5.95 25.92 -19.71
N ASP A 153 -6.34 27.15 -19.39
CA ASP A 153 -6.71 27.57 -18.04
C ASP A 153 -8.24 27.55 -17.84
N ILE A 154 -8.63 27.09 -16.66
CA ILE A 154 -10.02 26.90 -16.26
C ILE A 154 -10.55 28.16 -15.57
N PRO A 155 -11.84 28.51 -15.72
CA PRO A 155 -12.44 29.61 -14.98
C PRO A 155 -12.33 29.44 -13.46
N LYS A 156 -12.20 30.58 -12.76
CA LYS A 156 -12.01 30.61 -11.30
C LYS A 156 -13.10 29.84 -10.55
N ARG A 157 -14.37 30.04 -10.90
CA ARG A 157 -15.49 29.35 -10.23
C ARG A 157 -15.34 27.82 -10.29
N ALA A 158 -14.97 27.26 -11.44
CA ALA A 158 -14.77 25.82 -11.57
C ALA A 158 -13.58 25.31 -10.73
N LYS A 159 -12.50 26.09 -10.58
CA LYS A 159 -11.39 25.74 -9.68
C LYS A 159 -11.87 25.61 -8.22
N TYR A 160 -12.68 26.57 -7.74
CA TYR A 160 -13.27 26.52 -6.39
C TYR A 160 -14.25 25.36 -6.20
N ILE A 161 -15.06 25.06 -7.22
CA ILE A 161 -15.97 23.91 -7.20
C ILE A 161 -15.16 22.61 -7.09
N ARG A 162 -14.12 22.46 -7.90
CA ARG A 162 -13.23 21.29 -7.85
C ARG A 162 -12.57 21.15 -6.49
N THR A 163 -11.94 22.20 -5.95
CA THR A 163 -11.29 22.11 -4.63
C THR A 163 -12.29 21.74 -3.53
N MET A 164 -13.49 22.29 -3.55
CA MET A 164 -14.54 21.94 -2.59
C MET A 164 -14.93 20.46 -2.69
N PHE A 165 -15.21 19.93 -3.90
CA PHE A 165 -15.55 18.51 -4.06
C PHE A 165 -14.37 17.57 -3.79
N SER A 166 -13.14 18.00 -4.04
CA SER A 166 -11.92 17.26 -3.69
C SER A 166 -11.76 17.12 -2.17
N GLU A 167 -12.07 18.16 -1.41
CA GLU A 167 -12.06 18.10 0.05
C GLU A 167 -13.24 17.30 0.62
N ILE A 168 -14.43 17.35 -0.01
CA ILE A 168 -15.52 16.43 0.35
C ILE A 168 -15.11 14.97 0.09
N THR A 169 -14.47 14.68 -1.04
CA THR A 169 -13.95 13.32 -1.32
C THR A 169 -12.88 12.91 -0.32
N ARG A 170 -12.05 13.86 0.15
CA ARG A 170 -11.04 13.60 1.18
C ARG A 170 -11.68 13.19 2.50
N ILE A 171 -12.72 13.91 2.93
CA ILE A 171 -13.51 13.53 4.10
C ILE A 171 -14.14 12.15 3.92
N LEU A 172 -14.81 11.90 2.79
CA LEU A 172 -15.43 10.60 2.48
C LEU A 172 -14.42 9.44 2.56
N ASN A 173 -13.20 9.63 2.05
CA ASN A 173 -12.16 8.60 2.04
C ASN A 173 -11.57 8.38 3.46
N HIS A 174 -11.28 9.44 4.20
CA HIS A 174 -10.78 9.28 5.57
C HIS A 174 -11.82 8.66 6.51
N LEU A 175 -13.11 8.98 6.37
CA LEU A 175 -14.18 8.35 7.16
C LEU A 175 -14.22 6.83 6.94
N ILE A 176 -14.12 6.36 5.69
CA ILE A 176 -14.09 4.92 5.42
C ILE A 176 -12.78 4.28 5.88
N ALA A 177 -11.63 4.93 5.64
CA ALA A 177 -10.33 4.41 6.04
C ALA A 177 -10.23 4.25 7.57
N LEU A 178 -10.69 5.25 8.34
CA LEU A 178 -10.77 5.19 9.80
C LEU A 178 -11.77 4.12 10.23
N GLY A 179 -13.00 4.15 9.70
CA GLY A 179 -14.05 3.20 10.07
C GLY A 179 -13.64 1.75 9.82
N ALA A 180 -13.09 1.44 8.65
CA ALA A 180 -12.65 0.10 8.29
C ALA A 180 -11.49 -0.38 9.18
N ASN A 181 -10.52 0.49 9.46
CA ASN A 181 -9.40 0.16 10.35
C ASN A 181 -9.87 -0.12 11.79
N ILE A 182 -10.82 0.67 12.30
CA ILE A 182 -11.42 0.48 13.62
C ILE A 182 -12.20 -0.84 13.69
N LEU A 183 -12.96 -1.16 12.65
CA LEU A 183 -13.74 -2.40 12.54
C LEU A 183 -12.84 -3.63 12.56
N ASP A 184 -11.74 -3.60 11.81
CA ASP A 184 -10.77 -4.69 11.72
C ASP A 184 -10.06 -4.99 13.03
N MET A 185 -9.82 -3.95 13.84
CA MET A 185 -9.29 -4.11 15.20
C MET A 185 -10.34 -4.58 16.21
N GLY A 186 -11.61 -4.67 15.81
CA GLY A 186 -12.71 -5.28 16.58
C GLY A 186 -13.73 -4.29 17.15
N ALA A 187 -13.56 -2.98 16.95
CA ALA A 187 -14.51 -1.98 17.44
C ALA A 187 -15.60 -1.70 16.39
N ILE A 188 -16.83 -2.12 16.67
CA ILE A 188 -17.91 -2.14 15.68
C ILE A 188 -18.69 -0.81 15.64
N THR A 189 -18.90 -0.16 16.79
CA THR A 189 -19.82 0.99 16.88
C THR A 189 -19.38 2.24 16.12
N PRO A 190 -18.09 2.67 16.13
CA PRO A 190 -17.70 3.90 15.45
C PRO A 190 -17.86 3.81 13.93
N PHE A 191 -17.75 2.60 13.36
CA PHE A 191 -17.99 2.36 11.94
C PHE A 191 -19.38 2.84 11.50
N PHE A 192 -20.42 2.53 12.27
CA PHE A 192 -21.79 2.94 11.94
C PHE A 192 -22.02 4.44 12.09
N TRP A 193 -21.39 5.09 13.07
CA TRP A 193 -21.47 6.55 13.24
C TRP A 193 -20.84 7.29 12.05
N LEU A 194 -19.66 6.86 11.62
CA LEU A 194 -18.97 7.47 10.48
C LEU A 194 -19.71 7.23 9.17
N PHE A 195 -20.37 6.07 9.01
CA PHE A 195 -21.18 5.77 7.82
C PHE A 195 -22.41 6.65 7.71
N GLU A 196 -23.02 7.07 8.83
CA GLU A 196 -24.12 8.02 8.82
C GLU A 196 -23.69 9.36 8.22
N GLU A 197 -22.56 9.91 8.67
CA GLU A 197 -22.03 11.18 8.15
C GLU A 197 -21.56 11.04 6.70
N ARG A 198 -20.99 9.88 6.35
CA ARG A 198 -20.62 9.55 4.97
C ARG A 198 -21.83 9.55 4.04
N GLU A 199 -22.97 9.04 4.49
CA GLU A 199 -24.21 8.99 3.69
C GLU A 199 -24.75 10.40 3.39
N LYS A 200 -24.69 11.32 4.37
CA LYS A 200 -25.07 12.74 4.17
C LYS A 200 -24.21 13.40 3.09
N LEU A 201 -22.90 13.12 3.08
CA LEU A 201 -22.01 13.62 2.02
C LEU A 201 -22.28 12.98 0.65
N MET A 202 -22.74 11.72 0.62
CA MET A 202 -23.16 11.07 -0.64
C MET A 202 -24.44 11.64 -1.23
N GLU A 203 -25.37 12.10 -0.39
CA GLU A 203 -26.53 12.85 -0.84
C GLU A 203 -26.10 14.13 -1.57
N MET A 204 -25.03 14.80 -1.11
CA MET A 204 -24.46 15.96 -1.81
C MET A 204 -23.90 15.58 -3.19
N TYR A 205 -23.32 14.38 -3.34
CA TYR A 205 -22.84 13.90 -4.65
C TYR A 205 -24.00 13.63 -5.60
N GLU A 206 -25.05 13.02 -5.06
CA GLU A 206 -26.29 12.75 -5.79
C GLU A 206 -26.96 14.03 -6.27
N ARG A 207 -27.00 15.07 -5.42
CA ARG A 207 -27.56 16.38 -5.81
C ARG A 207 -26.73 17.11 -6.87
N ALA A 208 -25.40 16.99 -6.82
CA ALA A 208 -24.52 17.66 -7.77
C ALA A 208 -24.45 16.96 -9.13
N SER A 209 -24.40 15.62 -9.14
CA SER A 209 -24.12 14.83 -10.35
C SER A 209 -25.27 13.92 -10.79
N GLY A 210 -26.21 13.61 -9.90
CA GLY A 210 -27.24 12.58 -10.09
C GLY A 210 -26.81 11.16 -9.71
N ALA A 211 -25.55 10.96 -9.29
CA ALA A 211 -25.02 9.67 -8.86
C ALA A 211 -24.39 9.76 -7.46
N ARG A 212 -24.53 8.69 -6.68
CA ARG A 212 -24.01 8.64 -5.29
C ARG A 212 -22.50 8.40 -5.20
N PHE A 213 -21.97 7.59 -6.13
CA PHE A 213 -20.55 7.23 -6.15
C PHE A 213 -19.84 7.75 -7.41
N HIS A 214 -20.02 7.07 -8.54
CA HIS A 214 -19.35 7.44 -9.80
C HIS A 214 -20.07 8.60 -10.47
N ALA A 215 -19.53 9.80 -10.32
CA ALA A 215 -20.19 11.06 -10.68
C ALA A 215 -19.86 11.54 -12.10
N ALA A 216 -18.65 11.27 -12.62
CA ALA A 216 -18.17 11.79 -13.90
C ALA A 216 -18.42 13.31 -14.06
N TYR A 217 -18.19 14.04 -12.98
CA TYR A 217 -18.60 15.43 -12.78
C TYR A 217 -17.48 16.40 -13.11
N ILE A 218 -16.25 16.12 -12.65
CA ILE A 218 -15.07 16.89 -13.01
C ILE A 218 -14.60 16.39 -14.37
N ARG A 219 -14.63 17.27 -15.37
CA ARG A 219 -14.28 16.93 -16.75
C ARG A 219 -13.12 17.78 -17.24
N PRO A 220 -12.32 17.32 -18.22
CA PRO A 220 -11.35 18.16 -18.89
C PRO A 220 -12.04 19.42 -19.42
N GLY A 221 -11.59 20.57 -18.93
CA GLY A 221 -12.11 21.89 -19.25
C GLY A 221 -13.08 22.52 -18.23
N GLY A 222 -13.21 21.92 -17.05
CA GLY A 222 -13.94 22.48 -15.91
C GLY A 222 -14.82 21.45 -15.21
N VAL A 223 -16.11 21.77 -15.06
CA VAL A 223 -17.08 20.91 -14.38
C VAL A 223 -18.31 20.70 -15.27
N ALA A 224 -18.97 19.56 -15.15
CA ALA A 224 -20.04 19.14 -16.05
C ALA A 224 -21.31 20.04 -15.96
N VAL A 225 -21.76 20.33 -14.74
CA VAL A 225 -22.98 21.09 -14.42
C VAL A 225 -22.69 21.98 -13.21
N ASP A 226 -23.33 23.15 -13.11
CA ASP A 226 -23.20 23.97 -11.90
C ASP A 226 -23.83 23.29 -10.68
N ILE A 227 -23.49 23.81 -9.52
CA ILE A 227 -24.10 23.46 -8.24
C ILE A 227 -25.57 23.91 -8.22
N PRO A 228 -26.51 23.07 -7.73
CA PRO A 228 -27.92 23.47 -7.61
C PRO A 228 -28.13 24.54 -6.53
N LEU A 229 -29.22 25.29 -6.66
CA LEU A 229 -29.61 26.31 -5.67
C LEU A 229 -29.84 25.67 -4.29
N GLY A 230 -29.42 26.35 -3.22
CA GLY A 230 -29.53 25.86 -1.83
C GLY A 230 -28.44 24.87 -1.39
N PHE A 231 -27.62 24.35 -2.30
CA PHE A 231 -26.59 23.35 -1.96
C PHE A 231 -25.56 23.83 -0.94
N MET A 232 -25.14 25.09 -1.01
CA MET A 232 -24.10 25.63 -0.12
C MET A 232 -24.58 25.76 1.33
N GLU A 233 -25.86 26.06 1.55
CA GLU A 233 -26.47 26.16 2.88
C GLU A 233 -26.51 24.78 3.53
N ASP A 234 -26.99 23.78 2.81
CA ASP A 234 -27.03 22.39 3.28
C ASP A 234 -25.63 21.84 3.57
N LEU A 235 -24.65 22.17 2.71
CA LEU A 235 -23.26 21.77 2.90
C LEU A 235 -22.67 22.39 4.18
N TYR A 236 -22.98 23.67 4.43
CA TYR A 236 -22.55 24.38 5.63
C TYR A 236 -23.08 23.71 6.89
N GLU A 237 -24.38 23.36 6.94
CA GLU A 237 -24.98 22.70 8.10
C GLU A 237 -24.37 21.32 8.41
N ILE A 238 -24.02 20.56 7.38
CA ILE A 238 -23.38 19.24 7.55
C ILE A 238 -21.97 19.42 8.11
N ILE A 239 -21.20 20.35 7.54
CA ILE A 239 -19.79 20.55 7.91
C ILE A 239 -19.64 21.17 9.28
N GLU A 240 -20.58 22.03 9.71
CA GLU A 240 -20.57 22.59 11.06
C GLU A 240 -20.74 21.51 12.14
N LYS A 241 -21.51 20.45 11.86
CA LYS A 241 -21.78 19.35 12.80
C LYS A 241 -20.71 18.25 12.79
N LEU A 242 -19.97 18.10 11.69
CA LEU A 242 -19.00 17.01 11.50
C LEU A 242 -17.89 16.98 12.58
N PRO A 243 -17.26 18.11 12.98
CA PRO A 243 -16.24 18.11 14.04
C PRO A 243 -16.72 17.51 15.35
N GLN A 244 -17.97 17.78 15.76
CA GLN A 244 -18.54 17.19 16.99
C GLN A 244 -18.55 15.66 16.94
N ARG A 245 -18.82 15.07 15.77
CA ARG A 245 -18.78 13.61 15.58
C ARG A 245 -17.37 13.05 15.63
N LEU A 246 -16.37 13.81 15.19
CA LEU A 246 -14.97 13.42 15.30
C LEU A 246 -14.51 13.47 16.76
N ASP A 247 -14.93 14.48 17.52
CA ASP A 247 -14.61 14.60 18.94
C ASP A 247 -15.18 13.41 19.72
N GLU A 248 -16.42 12.98 19.42
CA GLU A 248 -17.02 11.75 19.97
C GLU A 248 -16.20 10.49 19.65
N LEU A 249 -15.60 10.42 18.46
CA LEU A 249 -14.74 9.31 18.04
C LEU A 249 -13.38 9.35 18.74
N GLU A 250 -12.77 10.52 18.85
CA GLU A 250 -11.49 10.73 19.54
C GLU A 250 -11.61 10.39 21.02
N ASP A 251 -12.67 10.85 21.69
CA ASP A 251 -12.93 10.55 23.10
C ASP A 251 -12.94 9.03 23.36
N LEU A 252 -13.54 8.26 22.44
CA LEU A 252 -13.65 6.80 22.55
C LEU A 252 -12.32 6.08 22.27
N LEU A 253 -11.53 6.53 21.29
CA LEU A 253 -10.37 5.79 20.78
C LEU A 253 -9.03 6.34 21.24
N CYS A 254 -8.83 7.65 21.22
CA CYS A 254 -7.53 8.26 21.48
C CYS A 254 -7.05 8.03 22.92
N THR A 255 -7.97 7.97 23.88
CA THR A 255 -7.67 7.71 25.30
C THR A 255 -7.66 6.22 25.67
N ASN A 256 -8.15 5.35 24.78
CA ASN A 256 -8.37 3.95 25.09
C ASN A 256 -7.05 3.16 25.10
N PRO A 257 -6.67 2.53 26.23
CA PRO A 257 -5.42 1.77 26.32
C PRO A 257 -5.39 0.58 25.34
N LEU A 258 -6.54 -0.05 25.06
CA LEU A 258 -6.60 -1.17 24.11
C LEU A 258 -6.23 -0.73 22.70
N TRP A 259 -6.71 0.44 22.29
CA TRP A 259 -6.40 1.01 20.98
C TRP A 259 -4.91 1.38 20.89
N ILE A 260 -4.39 2.05 21.91
CA ILE A 260 -2.98 2.47 21.96
C ILE A 260 -2.06 1.23 21.92
N HIS A 261 -2.34 0.17 22.69
CA HIS A 261 -1.55 -1.06 22.67
C HIS A 261 -1.57 -1.78 21.31
N ARG A 262 -2.62 -1.59 20.50
CA ARG A 262 -2.80 -2.23 19.18
C ARG A 262 -2.31 -1.37 18.00
N THR A 263 -1.84 -0.16 18.25
CA THR A 263 -1.47 0.79 17.18
C THR A 263 -0.14 1.48 17.39
N LYS A 264 0.28 1.69 18.65
CA LYS A 264 1.56 2.28 19.01
C LYS A 264 2.69 1.27 18.80
N ASP A 265 3.82 1.73 18.27
CA ASP A 265 5.02 0.93 17.95
C ASP A 265 4.79 -0.18 16.89
N ILE A 266 3.66 -0.14 16.18
CA ILE A 266 3.32 -1.10 15.10
C ILE A 266 3.52 -0.46 13.74
N GLY A 267 4.17 -1.20 12.84
CA GLY A 267 4.40 -0.81 11.46
C GLY A 267 5.25 0.46 11.32
N VAL A 268 6.25 0.63 12.20
CA VAL A 268 7.12 1.81 12.25
C VAL A 268 7.87 1.98 10.92
N VAL A 269 7.87 3.20 10.39
CA VAL A 269 8.57 3.54 9.14
C VAL A 269 9.51 4.71 9.39
N SER A 270 10.79 4.51 9.08
CA SER A 270 11.75 5.61 9.09
C SER A 270 11.53 6.54 7.91
N ALA A 271 11.88 7.82 8.05
CA ALA A 271 11.74 8.81 6.98
C ALA A 271 12.54 8.43 5.71
N GLU A 272 13.74 7.88 5.89
CA GLU A 272 14.61 7.43 4.79
C GLU A 272 13.96 6.26 4.03
N ASP A 273 13.49 5.25 4.77
CA ASP A 273 12.82 4.10 4.16
C ASP A 273 11.53 4.49 3.43
N ALA A 274 10.79 5.45 3.99
CA ALA A 274 9.55 5.93 3.38
C ALA A 274 9.79 6.57 2.01
N ILE A 275 10.89 7.31 1.86
CA ILE A 275 11.31 7.91 0.59
C ILE A 275 11.80 6.84 -0.38
N ASP A 276 12.67 5.93 0.07
CA ASP A 276 13.25 4.88 -0.77
C ASP A 276 12.20 3.92 -1.34
N LEU A 277 11.15 3.62 -0.55
CA LEU A 277 10.03 2.79 -0.95
C LEU A 277 8.99 3.53 -1.82
N GLY A 278 9.16 4.85 -2.01
CA GLY A 278 8.24 5.67 -2.80
C GLY A 278 6.87 5.85 -2.15
N PHE A 279 6.80 5.85 -0.81
CA PHE A 279 5.57 6.21 -0.11
C PHE A 279 5.16 7.64 -0.42
N SER A 280 3.88 7.95 -0.19
CA SER A 280 3.30 9.26 -0.41
C SER A 280 2.15 9.52 0.59
N GLY A 281 1.71 10.78 0.70
CA GLY A 281 0.58 11.16 1.55
C GLY A 281 0.80 10.90 3.04
N VAL A 282 -0.24 10.34 3.68
CA VAL A 282 -0.28 10.06 5.12
C VAL A 282 0.91 9.20 5.58
N MET A 283 1.38 8.29 4.73
CA MET A 283 2.51 7.40 5.06
C MET A 283 3.85 8.17 5.17
N LEU A 284 4.08 9.16 4.31
CA LEU A 284 5.25 10.05 4.42
C LEU A 284 5.12 11.03 5.59
N ARG A 285 3.93 11.64 5.74
CA ARG A 285 3.67 12.60 6.81
C ARG A 285 3.77 11.95 8.19
N GLY A 286 3.31 10.70 8.32
CA GLY A 286 3.40 9.90 9.54
C GLY A 286 4.82 9.66 10.01
N SER A 287 5.76 9.51 9.07
CA SER A 287 7.18 9.28 9.34
C SER A 287 8.00 10.57 9.55
N GLY A 288 7.33 11.73 9.63
CA GLY A 288 7.96 13.02 9.93
C GLY A 288 8.40 13.85 8.72
N VAL A 289 8.10 13.40 7.49
CA VAL A 289 8.47 14.14 6.27
C VAL A 289 7.43 15.21 5.97
N GLN A 290 7.88 16.47 5.89
CA GLN A 290 7.04 17.62 5.57
C GLN A 290 6.80 17.70 4.05
N TRP A 291 5.90 16.85 3.54
CA TRP A 291 5.59 16.80 2.12
C TRP A 291 4.09 16.83 1.87
N ASP A 292 3.64 17.83 1.11
CA ASP A 292 2.26 17.98 0.69
C ASP A 292 2.18 18.60 -0.70
N LEU A 293 1.50 17.96 -1.65
CA LEU A 293 1.42 18.49 -3.01
C LEU A 293 0.55 19.75 -3.07
N ARG A 294 -0.52 19.82 -2.26
CA ARG A 294 -1.37 21.02 -2.21
C ARG A 294 -0.65 22.28 -1.76
N LYS A 295 0.45 22.16 -0.98
CA LYS A 295 1.29 23.30 -0.56
C LYS A 295 2.53 23.50 -1.41
N THR A 296 3.22 22.42 -1.78
CA THR A 296 4.50 22.50 -2.52
C THR A 296 4.30 22.73 -4.01
N GLN A 297 3.30 22.09 -4.62
CA GLN A 297 2.95 22.18 -6.03
C GLN A 297 1.44 22.40 -6.15
N PRO A 298 0.95 23.56 -5.71
CA PRO A 298 -0.48 23.82 -5.66
C PRO A 298 -1.12 23.73 -7.05
N TYR A 299 -2.35 23.23 -7.06
CA TYR A 299 -3.19 23.13 -8.24
C TYR A 299 -4.58 23.71 -7.94
N ASP A 300 -5.34 24.01 -8.99
CA ASP A 300 -6.65 24.67 -8.90
C ASP A 300 -6.64 25.92 -7.98
N ALA A 301 -7.39 25.91 -6.88
CA ALA A 301 -7.55 27.03 -5.96
C ALA A 301 -6.91 26.80 -4.58
N TYR A 302 -6.01 25.81 -4.43
CA TYR A 302 -5.37 25.55 -3.13
C TYR A 302 -4.43 26.68 -2.66
N GLU A 303 -3.92 27.51 -3.59
CA GLU A 303 -3.11 28.70 -3.25
C GLU A 303 -3.89 29.75 -2.47
N ASP A 304 -5.20 29.86 -2.71
CA ASP A 304 -6.08 30.86 -2.09
C ASP A 304 -6.61 30.43 -0.71
N MET A 305 -6.24 29.22 -0.25
CA MET A 305 -6.80 28.57 0.94
C MET A 305 -5.78 28.43 2.07
N ASP A 306 -6.24 28.74 3.29
CA ASP A 306 -5.43 28.72 4.50
C ASP A 306 -5.73 27.44 5.30
N PHE A 307 -4.79 26.50 5.27
CA PHE A 307 -4.84 25.26 6.03
C PHE A 307 -3.46 24.83 6.46
N ASP A 308 -3.41 24.00 7.49
CA ASP A 308 -2.20 23.46 8.08
C ASP A 308 -2.07 21.97 7.71
N VAL A 309 -0.84 21.49 7.53
CA VAL A 309 -0.58 20.07 7.21
C VAL A 309 -0.06 19.38 8.47
N PRO A 310 -0.77 18.37 9.00
CA PRO A 310 -0.33 17.69 10.20
C PRO A 310 0.82 16.72 9.88
N ILE A 311 1.74 16.54 10.83
CA ILE A 311 2.97 15.75 10.68
C ILE A 311 3.10 14.80 11.89
N GLY A 312 3.44 13.54 11.64
CA GLY A 312 3.71 12.54 12.67
C GLY A 312 5.16 12.57 13.14
N VAL A 313 5.48 11.85 14.22
CA VAL A 313 6.82 11.85 14.82
C VAL A 313 7.47 10.48 14.73
N ASN A 314 6.71 9.42 15.04
CA ASN A 314 7.25 8.07 15.20
C ASN A 314 7.13 7.22 13.93
N GLY A 315 6.16 7.48 13.06
CA GLY A 315 5.87 6.64 11.89
C GLY A 315 4.93 5.46 12.17
N ASP A 316 4.33 5.43 13.35
CA ASP A 316 3.48 4.32 13.80
C ASP A 316 2.10 4.32 13.13
N VAL A 317 1.34 3.25 13.34
CA VAL A 317 -0.07 3.22 12.94
C VAL A 317 -0.90 4.28 13.68
N TYR A 318 -0.59 4.53 14.96
CA TYR A 318 -1.30 5.52 15.78
C TYR A 318 -1.13 6.96 15.25
N ASP A 319 0.09 7.37 14.90
CA ASP A 319 0.34 8.71 14.34
C ASP A 319 -0.44 8.91 13.03
N ARG A 320 -0.43 7.88 12.16
CA ARG A 320 -1.19 7.90 10.90
C ARG A 320 -2.71 7.96 11.10
N PHE A 321 -3.22 7.35 12.18
CA PHE A 321 -4.62 7.45 12.57
C PHE A 321 -4.98 8.89 12.98
N ILE A 322 -4.18 9.52 13.85
CA ILE A 322 -4.41 10.92 14.27
C ILE A 322 -4.31 11.87 13.07
N LEU A 323 -3.31 11.66 12.20
CA LEU A 323 -3.12 12.48 11.00
C LEU A 323 -4.39 12.54 10.13
N ARG A 324 -5.08 11.41 9.95
CA ARG A 324 -6.33 11.37 9.19
C ARG A 324 -7.44 12.15 9.85
N ILE A 325 -7.55 12.12 11.18
CA ILE A 325 -8.57 12.89 11.90
C ILE A 325 -8.29 14.38 11.77
N GLU A 326 -7.04 14.80 11.95
CA GLU A 326 -6.63 16.19 11.73
C GLU A 326 -6.82 16.64 10.28
N GLU A 327 -6.56 15.78 9.30
CA GLU A 327 -6.83 16.09 7.89
C GLU A 327 -8.32 16.30 7.63
N ILE A 328 -9.23 15.57 8.29
CA ILE A 328 -10.67 15.82 8.19
C ILE A 328 -10.98 17.22 8.75
N ARG A 329 -10.43 17.61 9.90
CA ARG A 329 -10.61 18.96 10.48
C ARG A 329 -10.13 20.06 9.52
N GLN A 330 -8.96 19.87 8.91
CA GLN A 330 -8.42 20.82 7.93
C GLN A 330 -9.26 20.86 6.64
N SER A 331 -9.78 19.71 6.19
CA SER A 331 -10.70 19.63 5.04
C SER A 331 -11.98 20.43 5.31
N CYS A 332 -12.57 20.28 6.50
CA CYS A 332 -13.73 21.09 6.92
C CYS A 332 -13.42 22.60 6.87
N ARG A 333 -12.24 23.00 7.35
CA ARG A 333 -11.77 24.40 7.30
C ARG A 333 -11.64 24.91 5.86
N ILE A 334 -11.09 24.11 4.94
CA ILE A 334 -10.96 24.47 3.52
C ILE A 334 -12.36 24.63 2.90
N ILE A 335 -13.30 23.74 3.19
CA ILE A 335 -14.64 23.83 2.60
C ILE A 335 -15.38 25.08 3.10
N LEU A 336 -15.30 25.41 4.39
CA LEU A 336 -15.87 26.64 4.93
C LEU A 336 -15.27 27.89 4.25
N GLN A 337 -13.97 27.88 3.96
CA GLN A 337 -13.33 28.96 3.20
C GLN A 337 -13.80 29.00 1.74
N CYS A 338 -13.98 27.84 1.10
CA CYS A 338 -14.51 27.74 -0.26
C CYS A 338 -15.91 28.35 -0.37
N ILE A 339 -16.79 28.05 0.60
CA ILE A 339 -18.16 28.59 0.65
C ILE A 339 -18.13 30.12 0.76
N ASN A 340 -17.27 30.66 1.64
CA ASN A 340 -17.18 32.11 1.87
C ASN A 340 -16.53 32.88 0.70
N LYS A 341 -15.56 32.28 0.01
CA LYS A 341 -14.77 32.93 -1.05
C LYS A 341 -15.29 32.62 -2.46
N MET A 342 -16.44 31.95 -2.60
CA MET A 342 -16.89 31.43 -3.90
C MET A 342 -17.20 32.55 -4.90
N PRO A 343 -16.50 32.61 -6.06
CA PRO A 343 -16.78 33.62 -7.07
C PRO A 343 -18.01 33.24 -7.92
N SER A 344 -18.71 34.26 -8.40
CA SER A 344 -19.62 34.12 -9.54
C SER A 344 -18.83 33.99 -10.84
N GLY A 345 -19.36 33.26 -11.82
CA GLY A 345 -18.72 33.06 -13.11
C GLY A 345 -19.14 31.79 -13.81
N GLU A 346 -18.50 31.50 -14.93
CA GLU A 346 -18.72 30.27 -15.70
C GLU A 346 -17.99 29.08 -15.09
N ILE A 347 -18.50 27.89 -15.42
CA ILE A 347 -18.05 26.60 -14.85
C ILE A 347 -17.23 25.80 -15.87
N LYS A 348 -17.31 26.20 -17.13
CA LYS A 348 -16.62 25.60 -18.27
C LYS A 348 -15.84 26.70 -18.97
N ILE A 349 -14.78 26.29 -19.66
CA ILE A 349 -14.07 27.20 -20.57
C ILE A 349 -14.99 27.55 -21.75
N ASP A 350 -14.86 28.77 -22.26
CA ASP A 350 -15.62 29.33 -23.38
C ASP A 350 -15.27 28.73 -24.75
N ASP A 351 -14.36 27.76 -24.80
CA ASP A 351 -14.00 27.08 -26.05
C ASP A 351 -14.92 25.88 -26.31
N ALA A 352 -15.90 26.10 -27.20
CA ALA A 352 -16.85 25.09 -27.65
C ALA A 352 -16.21 23.92 -28.42
N LYS A 353 -14.92 23.98 -28.76
CA LYS A 353 -14.21 22.85 -29.40
C LYS A 353 -13.83 21.76 -28.42
N ILE A 354 -13.84 22.05 -27.12
CA ILE A 354 -13.40 21.13 -26.06
C ILE A 354 -14.56 20.87 -25.12
N CYS A 355 -15.19 21.93 -24.65
CA CYS A 355 -16.37 21.85 -23.80
C CYS A 355 -17.64 21.82 -24.65
N PRO A 356 -18.61 20.94 -24.34
CA PRO A 356 -19.88 20.97 -25.04
C PRO A 356 -20.63 22.28 -24.70
N PRO A 357 -21.24 22.94 -25.71
CA PRO A 357 -22.00 24.17 -25.51
C PRO A 357 -23.26 23.93 -24.67
N SER A 358 -23.89 25.02 -24.22
CA SER A 358 -25.15 24.94 -23.47
C SER A 358 -26.27 24.35 -24.34
N ARG A 359 -27.24 23.70 -23.70
CA ARG A 359 -28.38 23.10 -24.42
C ARG A 359 -29.31 24.14 -25.07
N ALA A 360 -29.31 25.37 -24.57
CA ALA A 360 -30.06 26.47 -25.17
C ALA A 360 -29.38 26.90 -26.48
N GLU A 361 -28.09 27.24 -26.42
CA GLU A 361 -27.32 27.68 -27.59
C GLU A 361 -27.22 26.62 -28.68
N MET A 362 -27.12 25.34 -28.30
CA MET A 362 -27.09 24.22 -29.25
C MET A 362 -28.34 24.10 -30.10
N LYS A 363 -29.51 24.53 -29.58
CA LYS A 363 -30.77 24.48 -30.33
C LYS A 363 -30.96 25.67 -31.26
N ASP A 364 -30.39 26.82 -30.90
CA ASP A 364 -30.59 28.07 -31.61
C ASP A 364 -29.49 28.33 -32.65
N SER A 365 -28.24 27.95 -32.34
CA SER A 365 -27.08 28.24 -33.18
C SER A 365 -26.55 27.01 -33.93
N MET A 366 -26.26 27.20 -35.22
CA MET A 366 -25.73 26.13 -36.08
C MET A 366 -24.32 25.69 -35.66
N GLU A 367 -23.47 26.64 -35.25
CA GLU A 367 -22.09 26.35 -34.83
C GLU A 367 -22.04 25.49 -33.57
N ALA A 368 -22.84 25.82 -32.54
CA ALA A 368 -22.91 25.02 -31.33
C ALA A 368 -23.41 23.60 -31.60
N LEU A 369 -24.35 23.43 -32.54
CA LEU A 369 -24.83 22.11 -32.96
C LEU A 369 -23.71 21.30 -33.64
N ILE A 370 -22.92 21.92 -34.52
CA ILE A 370 -21.77 21.28 -35.17
C ILE A 370 -20.73 20.85 -34.13
N HIS A 371 -20.38 21.74 -33.20
CA HIS A 371 -19.43 21.45 -32.13
C HIS A 371 -19.92 20.32 -31.22
N HIS A 372 -21.18 20.37 -30.78
CA HIS A 372 -21.81 19.30 -30.01
C HIS A 372 -21.75 17.97 -30.76
N PHE A 373 -22.11 17.94 -32.04
CA PHE A 373 -22.10 16.72 -32.84
C PHE A 373 -20.70 16.12 -32.96
N LYS A 374 -19.67 16.93 -33.26
CA LYS A 374 -18.29 16.47 -33.39
C LYS A 374 -17.70 15.99 -32.06
N LEU A 375 -17.94 16.71 -30.97
CA LEU A 375 -17.43 16.35 -29.64
C LEU A 375 -17.92 14.99 -29.14
N PHE A 376 -19.16 14.62 -29.44
CA PHE A 376 -19.72 13.34 -28.98
C PHE A 376 -19.52 12.18 -29.96
N THR A 377 -19.19 12.46 -31.22
CA THR A 377 -18.91 11.42 -32.23
C THR A 377 -17.41 11.14 -32.36
N GLU A 378 -16.62 12.17 -32.66
CA GLU A 378 -15.17 12.10 -32.83
C GLU A 378 -14.44 12.35 -31.50
N GLY A 379 -14.88 13.35 -30.72
CA GLY A 379 -14.11 13.86 -29.58
C GLY A 379 -13.17 14.99 -29.98
N TYR A 380 -12.52 15.61 -28.99
CA TYR A 380 -11.50 16.63 -29.24
C TYR A 380 -10.12 16.00 -29.42
N ASN A 381 -9.32 16.57 -30.32
CA ASN A 381 -7.93 16.17 -30.51
C ASN A 381 -7.04 16.87 -29.48
N VAL A 382 -6.14 16.10 -28.88
CA VAL A 382 -5.16 16.62 -27.92
C VAL A 382 -3.82 16.73 -28.64
N PRO A 383 -3.08 17.85 -28.52
CA PRO A 383 -1.76 18.01 -29.13
C PRO A 383 -0.81 16.85 -28.77
N PRO A 384 0.12 16.48 -29.66
CA PRO A 384 1.08 15.42 -29.37
C PRO A 384 2.02 15.87 -28.24
N GLY A 385 2.16 15.04 -27.21
CA GLY A 385 2.90 15.41 -26.00
C GLY A 385 2.93 14.32 -24.94
N VAL A 386 3.72 14.56 -23.91
CA VAL A 386 3.84 13.69 -22.75
C VAL A 386 3.71 14.53 -21.49
N THR A 387 2.85 14.11 -20.56
CA THR A 387 2.67 14.77 -19.27
C THR A 387 2.63 13.77 -18.15
N TYR A 388 3.32 14.10 -17.06
CA TYR A 388 3.07 13.51 -15.74
C TYR A 388 2.44 14.57 -14.86
N THR A 389 1.25 14.29 -14.35
CA THR A 389 0.57 15.15 -13.38
C THR A 389 0.21 14.34 -12.17
N ALA A 390 0.47 14.90 -11.00
CA ALA A 390 0.12 14.30 -9.74
C ALA A 390 -0.81 15.25 -8.97
N VAL A 391 -1.71 14.63 -8.24
CA VAL A 391 -2.65 15.26 -7.32
C VAL A 391 -2.50 14.57 -5.97
N GLU A 392 -2.71 15.33 -4.91
CA GLU A 392 -2.80 14.76 -3.57
C GLU A 392 -4.18 14.13 -3.38
N ALA A 393 -4.28 12.84 -3.72
CA ALA A 393 -5.43 12.05 -3.31
C ALA A 393 -5.35 11.79 -1.79
N PRO A 394 -6.46 11.44 -1.13
CA PRO A 394 -6.46 11.23 0.32
C PRO A 394 -5.56 10.07 0.77
N LYS A 395 -5.30 9.11 -0.14
CA LYS A 395 -4.36 8.01 0.06
C LYS A 395 -2.90 8.43 -0.12
N GLY A 396 -2.65 9.46 -0.93
CA GLY A 396 -1.33 9.96 -1.24
C GLY A 396 -1.21 10.50 -2.67
N GLU A 397 -0.02 10.42 -3.24
CA GLU A 397 0.25 10.97 -4.56
C GLU A 397 -0.36 10.07 -5.65
N PHE A 398 -1.49 10.50 -6.19
CA PHE A 398 -2.11 9.88 -7.34
C PHE A 398 -1.64 10.57 -8.61
N GLY A 399 -0.85 9.85 -9.40
CA GLY A 399 -0.20 10.38 -10.60
C GLY A 399 -0.73 9.73 -11.87
N ILE A 400 -0.81 10.53 -12.93
CA ILE A 400 -1.19 10.07 -14.26
C ILE A 400 -0.08 10.48 -15.24
N TYR A 401 0.47 9.49 -15.92
CA TYR A 401 1.38 9.66 -17.05
C TYR A 401 0.62 9.42 -18.35
N MET A 402 0.43 10.47 -19.14
CA MET A 402 -0.26 10.39 -20.43
C MET A 402 0.68 10.72 -21.58
N VAL A 403 0.51 9.94 -22.66
CA VAL A 403 1.15 10.15 -23.95
C VAL A 403 0.05 10.34 -24.99
N SER A 404 0.11 11.45 -25.71
CA SER A 404 -0.78 11.79 -26.81
C SER A 404 -0.02 11.84 -28.13
N ASP A 405 -0.60 11.28 -29.20
CA ASP A 405 -0.03 11.26 -30.56
C ASP A 405 -0.62 12.36 -31.47
N GLY A 406 -1.40 13.30 -30.92
CA GLY A 406 -2.12 14.31 -31.70
C GLY A 406 -3.56 13.90 -32.06
N THR A 407 -4.00 12.70 -31.68
CA THR A 407 -5.33 12.15 -31.94
C THR A 407 -6.32 12.44 -30.79
N ASN A 408 -7.57 12.04 -31.00
CA ASN A 408 -8.68 12.07 -30.03
C ASN A 408 -8.64 10.93 -28.99
N ILE A 409 -7.72 9.98 -29.15
CA ILE A 409 -7.54 8.81 -28.30
C ILE A 409 -6.15 8.90 -27.67
N PRO A 410 -5.99 8.72 -26.34
CA PRO A 410 -4.67 8.70 -25.74
C PRO A 410 -3.88 7.48 -26.21
N TYR A 411 -2.63 7.69 -26.61
CA TYR A 411 -1.76 6.61 -27.06
C TYR A 411 -1.40 5.68 -25.91
N ARG A 412 -1.08 6.26 -24.74
CA ARG A 412 -0.79 5.51 -23.53
C ARG A 412 -1.22 6.31 -22.30
N VAL A 413 -1.89 5.65 -21.37
CA VAL A 413 -2.16 6.16 -20.04
C VAL A 413 -1.58 5.18 -19.03
N LYS A 414 -0.63 5.64 -18.22
CA LYS A 414 -0.09 4.89 -17.09
C LYS A 414 -0.48 5.59 -15.80
N LEU A 415 -1.04 4.80 -14.88
CA LEU A 415 -1.50 5.30 -13.59
C LEU A 415 -0.46 4.97 -12.52
N ARG A 416 -0.16 5.93 -11.64
CA ARG A 416 0.67 5.77 -10.45
C ARG A 416 -0.24 5.85 -9.24
N ALA A 417 -0.45 4.70 -8.58
CA ALA A 417 -1.36 4.59 -7.43
C ALA A 417 -0.49 4.59 -6.16
N PRO A 418 -0.89 5.36 -5.14
CA PRO A 418 -0.21 5.34 -3.85
C PRO A 418 -0.27 3.95 -3.21
N SER A 419 -1.43 3.30 -3.20
CA SER A 419 -1.60 1.98 -2.56
C SER A 419 -0.72 0.88 -3.13
N PHE A 420 -0.35 0.96 -4.41
CA PHE A 420 0.56 -0.02 -5.02
C PHE A 420 1.95 0.03 -4.38
N ALA A 421 2.48 1.23 -4.14
CA ALA A 421 3.76 1.41 -3.46
C ALA A 421 3.65 1.03 -1.96
N HIS A 422 2.53 1.37 -1.33
CA HIS A 422 2.24 0.99 0.06
C HIS A 422 2.22 -0.53 0.26
N LEU A 423 1.55 -1.26 -0.63
CA LEU A 423 1.47 -2.71 -0.58
C LEU A 423 2.81 -3.38 -0.89
N ALA A 424 3.61 -2.83 -1.80
CA ALA A 424 4.94 -3.36 -2.12
C ALA A 424 5.86 -3.42 -0.88
N ALA A 425 5.68 -2.49 0.06
CA ALA A 425 6.43 -2.44 1.30
C ALA A 425 5.84 -3.28 2.45
N SER A 426 4.69 -3.93 2.27
CA SER A 426 4.01 -4.69 3.32
C SER A 426 4.91 -5.75 3.99
N ASN A 427 5.80 -6.39 3.23
CA ASN A 427 6.77 -7.35 3.78
C ASN A 427 7.72 -6.70 4.80
N LYS A 428 8.21 -5.49 4.53
CA LYS A 428 9.08 -4.75 5.45
C LYS A 428 8.30 -4.26 6.68
N LEU A 429 7.07 -3.80 6.47
CA LEU A 429 6.21 -3.28 7.55
C LEU A 429 5.74 -4.36 8.53
N CYS A 430 5.53 -5.59 8.06
CA CYS A 430 4.96 -6.67 8.87
C CYS A 430 6.03 -7.63 9.42
N LYS A 431 7.29 -7.51 9.00
CA LYS A 431 8.36 -8.43 9.45
C LYS A 431 8.67 -8.23 10.93
N GLY A 432 8.69 -9.33 11.68
CA GLY A 432 8.95 -9.34 13.11
C GLY A 432 7.74 -9.03 13.99
N TYR A 433 6.59 -8.72 13.38
CA TYR A 433 5.33 -8.51 14.08
C TYR A 433 4.52 -9.81 14.19
N LEU A 434 3.50 -9.77 15.05
CA LEU A 434 2.54 -10.86 15.22
C LEU A 434 1.52 -10.86 14.09
N LEU A 435 0.90 -12.02 13.84
CA LEU A 435 -0.17 -12.16 12.84
C LEU A 435 -1.32 -11.15 13.05
N ALA A 436 -1.67 -10.87 14.30
CA ALA A 436 -2.74 -9.92 14.64
C ALA A 436 -2.40 -8.47 14.27
N ASP A 437 -1.12 -8.12 14.16
CA ASP A 437 -0.65 -6.75 13.89
C ASP A 437 -0.61 -6.46 12.39
N VAL A 438 -0.55 -7.50 11.55
CA VAL A 438 -0.70 -7.35 10.09
C VAL A 438 -2.02 -6.68 9.75
N VAL A 439 -3.08 -7.06 10.45
CA VAL A 439 -4.42 -6.52 10.21
C VAL A 439 -4.47 -5.01 10.48
N SER A 440 -3.83 -4.53 11.56
CA SER A 440 -3.78 -3.09 11.86
C SER A 440 -2.87 -2.33 10.88
N VAL A 441 -1.77 -2.95 10.41
CA VAL A 441 -0.94 -2.37 9.35
C VAL A 441 -1.72 -2.25 8.04
N LEU A 442 -2.42 -3.30 7.61
CA LEU A 442 -3.19 -3.29 6.35
C LEU A 442 -4.33 -2.28 6.37
N GLY A 443 -5.12 -2.25 7.45
CA GLY A 443 -6.19 -1.26 7.61
C GLY A 443 -5.65 0.17 7.57
N ASN A 444 -4.45 0.38 8.09
CA ASN A 444 -3.81 1.69 8.06
C ASN A 444 -3.13 2.04 6.72
N LEU A 445 -2.81 1.09 5.85
CA LEU A 445 -2.33 1.41 4.49
C LEU A 445 -3.47 1.92 3.57
N ASP A 446 -4.73 1.80 4.00
CA ASP A 446 -5.93 2.24 3.27
C ASP A 446 -5.96 1.69 1.83
N LEU A 447 -5.89 0.36 1.73
CA LEU A 447 -5.75 -0.34 0.46
C LEU A 447 -7.09 -0.44 -0.27
N VAL A 448 -7.11 0.06 -1.52
CA VAL A 448 -8.20 -0.16 -2.46
C VAL A 448 -7.67 -0.95 -3.65
N PHE A 449 -8.11 -2.19 -3.81
CA PHE A 449 -7.56 -3.07 -4.85
C PHE A 449 -7.90 -2.62 -6.27
N GLY A 450 -8.91 -1.75 -6.44
CA GLY A 450 -9.23 -1.17 -7.75
C GLY A 450 -8.12 -0.29 -8.32
N GLU A 451 -7.32 0.35 -7.48
CA GLU A 451 -6.16 1.14 -7.92
C GLU A 451 -4.83 0.36 -7.84
N VAL A 452 -4.76 -0.71 -7.05
CA VAL A 452 -3.59 -1.60 -7.04
C VAL A 452 -3.56 -2.42 -8.33
N ASP A 453 -4.69 -3.02 -8.71
CA ASP A 453 -4.84 -3.93 -9.84
C ASP A 453 -5.44 -3.20 -11.06
N ARG A 454 -4.60 -2.67 -11.95
CA ARG A 454 -5.03 -1.78 -13.04
C ARG A 454 -4.78 -2.31 -14.43
#